data_AF-A0A7S2WSZ0-F1
#
_entry.id   AF-A0A7S2WSZ0-F1
#
_cell.length_a   1.000
_cell.length_b   1.000
_cell.length_c   1.000
_cell.angle_alpha   90.00
_cell.angle_beta   90.00
_cell.angle_gamma   90.00
#
_symmetry.space_group_name_H-M   'P 1'
#
loop_
_entity.id
_entity.type
_entity.pdbx_description
1 polymer ?
#
loop_
_entity_poly.entity_id
_entity_poly.type
_entity_poly.pdbx_seq_one_letter_code
_entity_poly.pdbx_strand_id
1 'polypeptide(L)'
;AERADVILLFFDPDKPGTTGETLSILTNSLSGLDHKLYIVLNKADQFKKIHDFARAYGSLCWNLSKVIPRKDLPRIYTMCLPVPKQAGLPEGADGLSLASGLADLQQSRDDVVAEVRKAPKRRVDNMITRLSDSVHLLHMHAMVLENARKQYSRQLWMGRSLVGLGVLAGVAGVASTVSFGLPLNVAGGMAA
;
A
#
# COMPACT_ATOMS: atom_id res chain seq x y z
N ALA A 1 -0.39 1.70 8.27
CA ALA A 1 0.57 0.65 7.87
C ALA A 1 1.47 1.06 6.69
N GLU A 2 1.00 1.87 5.74
CA GLU A 2 1.76 2.24 4.54
C GLU A 2 3.15 2.87 4.80
N ARG A 3 3.32 3.60 5.90
CA ARG A 3 4.61 4.22 6.26
C ARG A 3 5.59 3.25 6.96
N ALA A 4 5.13 2.06 7.34
CA ALA A 4 5.95 1.06 8.00
C ALA A 4 6.76 0.26 6.97
N ASP A 5 8.00 -0.06 7.36
CA ASP A 5 8.92 -0.86 6.56
C ASP A 5 8.89 -2.34 6.97
N VAL A 6 8.62 -2.61 8.25
CA VAL A 6 8.41 -3.95 8.83
C VAL A 6 7.26 -3.87 9.83
N ILE A 7 6.40 -4.88 9.83
CA ILE A 7 5.23 -4.99 10.72
C ILE A 7 5.37 -6.30 11.48
N LEU A 8 5.51 -6.23 12.79
CA LEU A 8 5.63 -7.39 13.66
C LEU A 8 4.30 -7.61 14.40
N LEU A 9 3.71 -8.80 14.24
CA LEU A 9 2.50 -9.20 14.95
C LEU A 9 2.85 -10.30 15.95
N PHE A 10 2.76 -9.95 17.25
CA PHE A 10 3.13 -10.87 18.33
C PHE A 10 1.89 -11.57 18.90
N PHE A 11 2.00 -12.88 19.03
CA PHE A 11 1.04 -13.75 19.69
C PHE A 11 1.64 -14.31 20.97
N ASP A 12 0.83 -14.26 22.03
CA ASP A 12 1.17 -14.81 23.33
C ASP A 12 0.42 -16.14 23.54
N PRO A 13 1.11 -17.28 23.69
CA PRO A 13 0.47 -18.57 23.87
C PRO A 13 -0.35 -18.69 25.15
N ASP A 14 0.03 -17.96 26.22
CA ASP A 14 -0.67 -17.99 27.52
C ASP A 14 -2.03 -17.31 27.46
N LYS A 15 -2.24 -16.45 26.46
CA LYS A 15 -3.47 -15.70 26.24
C LYS A 15 -3.97 -15.95 24.82
N PRO A 16 -4.42 -17.18 24.52
CA PRO A 16 -4.93 -17.52 23.19
C PRO A 16 -6.21 -16.73 22.81
N GLY A 17 -6.79 -15.99 23.77
CA GLY A 17 -8.00 -15.18 23.63
C GLY A 17 -7.89 -13.92 22.78
N THR A 18 -6.79 -13.67 22.05
CA THR A 18 -6.81 -12.67 20.98
C THR A 18 -7.74 -13.12 19.86
N THR A 19 -8.95 -12.57 19.90
CA THR A 19 -10.12 -12.91 19.09
C THR A 19 -9.85 -12.74 17.59
N GLY A 20 -10.55 -13.54 16.77
CA GLY A 20 -10.56 -13.41 15.32
C GLY A 20 -10.92 -12.01 14.83
N GLU A 21 -11.59 -11.19 15.65
CA GLU A 21 -11.86 -9.76 15.41
C GLU A 21 -10.58 -8.91 15.38
N THR A 22 -9.66 -9.14 16.33
CA THR A 22 -8.37 -8.43 16.35
C THR A 22 -7.57 -8.78 15.10
N LEU A 23 -7.61 -10.06 14.70
CA LEU A 23 -6.91 -10.53 13.51
C LEU A 23 -7.56 -10.07 12.21
N SER A 24 -8.89 -10.06 12.14
CA SER A 24 -9.60 -9.60 10.95
C SER A 24 -9.40 -8.10 10.73
N ILE A 25 -9.47 -7.28 11.78
CA ILE A 25 -9.22 -5.84 11.70
C ILE A 25 -7.77 -5.57 11.29
N LEU A 26 -6.81 -6.27 11.91
CA LEU A 26 -5.40 -6.12 11.58
C LEU A 26 -5.13 -6.57 10.15
N THR A 27 -5.65 -7.70 9.71
CA THR A 27 -5.33 -8.23 8.36
C THR A 27 -6.07 -7.49 7.26
N ASN A 28 -7.32 -7.06 7.47
CA ASN A 28 -8.03 -6.22 6.51
C ASN A 28 -7.34 -4.86 6.33
N SER A 29 -6.84 -4.26 7.42
CA SER A 29 -6.07 -3.01 7.37
C SER A 29 -4.66 -3.18 6.80
N LEU A 30 -4.17 -4.42 6.73
CA LEU A 30 -2.86 -4.80 6.22
C LEU A 30 -2.93 -5.52 4.87
N SER A 31 -4.10 -5.50 4.22
CA SER A 31 -4.30 -6.09 2.89
C SER A 31 -3.31 -5.49 1.89
N GLY A 32 -2.56 -6.35 1.19
CA GLY A 32 -1.51 -5.94 0.25
C GLY A 32 -0.14 -5.63 0.89
N LEU A 33 -0.04 -5.68 2.23
CA LEU A 33 1.22 -5.47 2.97
C LEU A 33 1.82 -6.77 3.53
N ASP A 34 1.36 -7.93 3.04
CA ASP A 34 1.83 -9.26 3.46
C ASP A 34 3.36 -9.40 3.42
N HIS A 35 4.01 -8.79 2.43
CA HIS A 35 5.46 -8.83 2.25
C HIS A 35 6.24 -8.11 3.35
N LYS A 36 5.58 -7.31 4.18
CA LYS A 36 6.17 -6.61 5.33
C LYS A 36 5.74 -7.21 6.67
N LEU A 37 4.82 -8.17 6.66
CA LEU A 37 4.21 -8.74 7.85
C LEU A 37 5.00 -9.95 8.35
N TYR A 38 5.41 -9.89 9.61
CA TYR A 38 6.06 -10.98 10.32
C TYR A 38 5.18 -11.39 11.49
N ILE A 39 4.69 -12.63 11.45
CA ILE A 39 3.87 -13.21 12.50
C ILE A 39 4.77 -13.95 13.47
N VAL A 40 4.68 -13.62 14.75
CA VAL A 40 5.59 -14.11 15.78
C VAL A 40 4.79 -14.77 16.90
N LEU A 41 5.00 -16.07 17.12
CA LEU A 41 4.57 -16.75 18.33
C LEU A 41 5.68 -16.59 19.37
N ASN A 42 5.48 -15.64 20.27
CA ASN A 42 6.44 -15.32 21.32
C ASN A 42 6.30 -16.29 22.51
N LYS A 43 7.29 -16.30 23.40
CA LYS A 43 7.27 -17.09 24.64
C LYS A 43 7.14 -18.60 24.44
N ALA A 44 7.63 -19.11 23.31
CA ALA A 44 7.59 -20.55 23.04
C ALA A 44 8.42 -21.36 24.06
N ASP A 45 9.35 -20.71 24.76
CA ASP A 45 10.15 -21.27 25.86
C ASP A 45 9.33 -21.58 27.13
N GLN A 46 8.13 -21.00 27.28
CA GLN A 46 7.29 -21.23 28.46
C GLN A 46 6.54 -22.56 28.42
N PHE A 47 6.49 -23.22 27.26
CA PHE A 47 5.87 -24.53 27.13
C PHE A 47 6.75 -25.61 27.76
N LYS A 48 6.25 -26.22 28.83
CA LYS A 48 6.89 -27.39 29.46
C LYS A 48 6.72 -28.67 28.64
N LYS A 49 5.65 -28.75 27.84
CA LYS A 49 5.27 -29.95 27.10
C LYS A 49 5.04 -29.60 25.63
N ILE A 50 5.54 -30.45 24.74
CA ILE A 50 5.45 -30.22 23.29
C ILE A 50 4.01 -30.24 22.76
N HIS A 51 3.10 -30.97 23.41
CA HIS A 51 1.70 -31.00 23.01
C HIS A 51 0.97 -29.68 23.27
N ASP A 52 1.32 -28.97 24.35
CA ASP A 52 0.73 -27.67 24.67
C ASP A 52 1.16 -26.64 23.62
N PHE A 53 2.46 -26.67 23.25
CA PHE A 53 2.99 -25.88 22.13
C PHE A 53 2.26 -26.19 20.82
N ALA A 54 2.17 -27.48 20.44
CA ALA A 54 1.52 -27.90 19.20
C ALA A 54 0.05 -27.48 19.15
N ARG A 55 -0.66 -27.55 20.29
CA ARG A 55 -2.05 -27.11 20.41
C ARG A 55 -2.19 -25.59 20.22
N ALA A 56 -1.33 -24.80 20.86
CA ALA A 56 -1.34 -23.35 20.72
C ALA A 56 -0.98 -22.91 19.29
N TYR A 57 0.08 -23.50 18.72
CA TYR A 57 0.50 -23.25 17.34
C TYR A 57 -0.59 -23.64 16.34
N GLY A 58 -1.22 -24.81 16.52
CA GLY A 58 -2.34 -25.25 15.70
C GLY A 58 -3.55 -24.30 15.79
N SER A 59 -3.89 -23.82 16.99
CA SER A 59 -4.96 -22.84 17.17
C SER A 59 -4.65 -21.51 16.49
N LEU A 60 -3.40 -21.06 16.52
CA LEU A 60 -2.96 -19.86 15.80
C LEU A 60 -3.11 -20.04 14.29
N CYS A 61 -2.63 -21.15 13.73
CA CYS A 61 -2.78 -21.47 12.31
C CYS A 61 -4.25 -21.49 11.87
N TRP A 62 -5.12 -22.09 12.69
CA TRP A 62 -6.56 -22.13 12.43
C TRP A 62 -7.20 -20.74 12.46
N ASN A 63 -6.78 -19.88 13.39
CA ASN A 63 -7.31 -18.53 13.47
C ASN A 63 -6.84 -17.68 12.28
N LEU A 64 -5.59 -17.84 11.85
CA LEU A 64 -5.04 -17.12 10.71
C LEU A 64 -5.64 -17.59 9.37
N SER A 65 -5.95 -18.89 9.21
CA SER A 65 -6.55 -19.41 7.97
C SER A 65 -7.93 -18.84 7.66
N LYS A 66 -8.66 -18.37 8.68
CA LYS A 66 -9.95 -17.68 8.52
C LYS A 66 -9.80 -16.24 8.02
N VAL A 67 -8.63 -15.66 8.20
CA VAL A 67 -8.39 -14.22 8.06
C VAL A 67 -7.49 -13.93 6.85
N ILE A 68 -6.52 -14.80 6.57
CA ILE A 68 -5.61 -14.67 5.44
C ILE A 68 -6.23 -15.39 4.23
N PRO A 69 -6.58 -14.69 3.14
CA PRO A 69 -7.26 -15.28 1.99
C PRO A 69 -6.34 -16.14 1.09
N ARG A 70 -5.13 -16.49 1.56
CA ARG A 70 -4.13 -17.25 0.80
C ARG A 70 -4.20 -18.73 1.15
N LYS A 71 -4.00 -19.59 0.16
CA LYS A 71 -3.89 -21.05 0.33
C LYS A 71 -2.75 -21.43 1.28
N ASP A 72 -1.63 -20.72 1.19
CA ASP A 72 -0.44 -20.96 2.00
C ASP A 72 -0.35 -19.95 3.15
N LEU A 73 -0.17 -20.47 4.36
CA LEU A 73 -0.01 -19.67 5.56
C LEU A 73 1.38 -18.98 5.55
N PRO A 74 1.48 -17.68 5.88
CA PRO A 74 2.78 -17.03 6.02
C PRO A 74 3.59 -17.68 7.14
N ARG A 75 4.92 -17.53 7.06
CA ARG A 75 5.84 -18.06 8.07
C ARG A 75 5.52 -17.46 9.44
N ILE A 76 5.28 -18.35 10.41
CA ILE A 76 5.18 -18.00 11.83
C ILE A 76 6.56 -18.22 12.45
N TYR A 77 7.11 -17.17 13.05
CA TYR A 77 8.36 -17.23 13.79
C TYR A 77 8.07 -17.63 15.24
N THR A 78 8.56 -18.78 15.65
CA THR A 78 8.51 -19.23 17.04
C THR A 78 9.76 -18.75 17.74
N MET A 79 9.63 -18.00 18.83
CA MET A 79 10.80 -17.46 19.51
C MET A 79 10.65 -17.44 21.02
N CYS A 80 11.78 -17.31 21.69
CA CYS A 80 11.86 -17.22 23.13
C CYS A 80 11.97 -15.77 23.62
N LEU A 81 11.63 -15.56 24.89
CA LEU A 81 11.98 -14.32 25.58
C LEU A 81 13.50 -14.15 25.66
N PRO A 82 14.00 -12.91 25.72
CA PRO A 82 15.41 -12.66 25.96
C PRO A 82 15.76 -13.14 27.39
N VAL A 83 16.38 -14.31 27.48
CA VAL A 83 16.92 -14.82 28.74
C VAL A 83 18.31 -14.20 28.96
N PRO A 84 18.62 -13.60 30.12
CA PRO A 84 19.99 -13.23 30.43
C PRO A 84 20.87 -14.48 30.38
N LYS A 85 22.07 -14.35 29.80
CA LYS A 85 23.04 -15.42 29.46
C LYS A 85 23.46 -16.38 30.60
N GLN A 86 22.87 -16.29 31.80
CA GLN A 86 23.28 -16.95 33.04
C GLN A 86 22.25 -17.91 33.64
N ALA A 87 21.11 -18.20 32.99
CA ALA A 87 20.25 -19.29 33.44
C ALA A 87 20.86 -20.63 32.99
N GLY A 88 21.56 -21.29 33.92
CA GLY A 88 22.32 -22.52 33.68
C GLY A 88 21.54 -23.60 32.94
N LEU A 89 22.20 -24.25 31.97
CA LEU A 89 21.64 -25.39 31.27
C LEU A 89 21.44 -26.56 32.26
N PRO A 90 20.30 -27.27 32.21
CA PRO A 90 20.12 -28.49 32.97
C PRO A 90 21.03 -29.60 32.42
N GLU A 91 21.95 -30.10 33.25
CA GLU A 91 22.81 -31.25 32.93
C GLU A 91 21.98 -32.55 32.92
N GLY A 92 21.72 -33.09 31.73
CA GLY A 92 21.04 -34.38 31.53
C GLY A 92 20.79 -34.69 30.06
N ALA A 93 20.59 -35.98 29.71
CA ALA A 93 20.36 -36.41 28.32
C ALA A 93 19.07 -35.82 27.70
N ASP A 94 18.01 -35.61 28.49
CA ASP A 94 16.81 -34.85 28.08
C ASP A 94 17.07 -33.34 27.97
N GLY A 95 18.09 -32.85 28.69
CA GLY A 95 18.55 -31.46 28.64
C GLY A 95 19.18 -31.09 27.30
N LEU A 96 19.80 -32.04 26.58
CA LEU A 96 20.37 -31.80 25.25
C LEU A 96 19.31 -31.48 24.20
N SER A 97 18.19 -32.22 24.19
CA SER A 97 17.07 -31.99 23.25
C SER A 97 16.35 -30.67 23.54
N LEU A 98 16.20 -30.33 24.82
CA LEU A 98 15.64 -29.05 25.23
C LEU A 98 16.59 -27.88 24.91
N ALA A 99 17.90 -28.07 25.09
CA ALA A 99 18.92 -27.07 24.76
C ALA A 99 19.00 -26.81 23.26
N SER A 100 18.89 -27.84 22.42
CA SER A 100 18.82 -27.66 20.96
C SER A 100 17.54 -26.94 20.55
N GLY A 101 16.39 -27.30 21.12
CA GLY A 101 15.13 -26.60 20.84
C GLY A 101 15.16 -25.12 21.27
N LEU A 102 15.78 -24.80 22.42
CA LEU A 102 15.98 -23.43 22.86
C LEU A 102 16.93 -22.66 21.95
N ALA A 103 17.99 -23.30 21.45
CA ALA A 103 18.91 -22.69 20.48
C ALA A 103 18.19 -22.34 19.17
N ASP A 104 17.30 -23.21 18.69
CA ASP A 104 16.48 -22.93 17.50
C ASP A 104 15.52 -21.74 17.72
N LEU A 105 14.90 -21.63 18.90
CA LEU A 105 14.06 -20.49 19.26
C LEU A 105 14.85 -19.18 19.35
N GLN A 106 16.10 -19.23 19.84
CA GLN A 106 17.02 -18.10 19.87
C GLN A 106 17.46 -17.70 18.47
N GLN A 107 17.76 -18.66 17.60
CA GLN A 107 18.11 -18.39 16.21
C GLN A 107 16.95 -17.71 15.47
N SER A 108 15.73 -18.22 15.62
CA SER A 108 14.51 -17.61 15.05
C SER A 108 14.31 -16.17 15.54
N ARG A 109 14.59 -15.89 16.82
CA ARG A 109 14.58 -14.53 17.36
C ARG A 109 15.62 -13.64 16.68
N ASP A 110 16.84 -14.13 16.56
CA ASP A 110 17.95 -13.37 15.99
C ASP A 110 17.73 -13.09 14.49
N ASP A 111 17.09 -14.00 13.76
CA ASP A 111 16.66 -13.80 12.38
C ASP A 111 15.64 -12.65 12.28
N VAL A 112 14.60 -12.63 13.13
CA VAL A 112 13.62 -11.55 13.17
C VAL A 112 14.29 -10.22 13.54
N VAL A 113 15.20 -10.22 14.52
CA VAL A 113 15.96 -9.02 14.91
C VAL A 113 16.84 -8.52 13.76
N ALA A 114 17.49 -9.43 13.03
CA ALA A 114 18.29 -9.07 11.85
C ALA A 114 17.41 -8.44 10.77
N GLU A 115 16.22 -8.96 10.53
CA GLU A 115 15.25 -8.39 9.58
C GLU A 115 14.77 -7.00 9.98
N VAL A 116 14.50 -6.76 11.27
CA VAL A 116 14.17 -5.43 11.80
C VAL A 116 15.35 -4.47 11.63
N ARG A 117 16.58 -4.92 11.89
CA ARG A 117 17.79 -4.10 11.71
C ARG A 117 18.08 -3.76 10.24
N LYS A 118 17.61 -4.59 9.29
CA LYS A 118 17.69 -4.29 7.85
C LYS A 118 16.63 -3.28 7.40
N ALA A 119 15.55 -3.08 8.17
CA ALA A 119 14.43 -2.22 7.78
C ALA A 119 14.83 -0.78 7.38
N PRO A 120 15.75 -0.08 8.08
CA PRO A 120 16.15 1.27 7.68
C PRO A 120 16.84 1.33 6.32
N LYS A 121 17.57 0.27 5.93
CA LYS A 121 18.17 0.21 4.59
C LYS A 121 17.08 0.03 3.53
N ARG A 122 16.16 -0.91 3.75
CA ARG A 122 14.99 -1.12 2.87
C ARG A 122 14.11 0.13 2.73
N ARG A 123 14.03 0.95 3.78
CA ARG A 123 13.31 2.22 3.75
C ARG A 123 13.86 3.16 2.69
N VAL A 124 15.18 3.24 2.53
CA VAL A 124 15.80 4.10 1.52
C VAL A 124 15.39 3.63 0.13
N ASP A 125 15.50 2.33 -0.15
CA ASP A 125 15.09 1.76 -1.43
C ASP A 125 13.60 1.99 -1.72
N ASN A 126 12.74 1.74 -0.74
CA ASN A 126 11.30 2.00 -0.84
C ASN A 126 11.00 3.48 -1.11
N MET A 127 11.78 4.39 -0.54
CA MET A 127 11.61 5.83 -0.73
C MET A 127 12.02 6.26 -2.14
N ILE A 128 13.10 5.69 -2.67
CA ILE A 128 13.52 5.90 -4.06
C ILE A 128 12.43 5.42 -5.02
N THR A 129 11.91 4.21 -4.82
CA THR A 129 10.82 3.67 -5.65
C THR A 129 9.58 4.57 -5.59
N ARG A 130 9.13 4.97 -4.39
CA ARG A 130 7.98 5.86 -4.23
C ARG A 130 8.18 7.21 -4.90
N LEU A 131 9.38 7.77 -4.81
CA LEU A 131 9.71 9.03 -5.46
C LEU A 131 9.63 8.86 -6.98
N SER A 132 10.23 7.80 -7.52
CA SER A 132 10.16 7.46 -8.94
C SER A 132 8.71 7.32 -9.42
N ASP A 133 7.89 6.55 -8.72
CA ASP A 133 6.48 6.34 -9.06
C ASP A 133 5.70 7.66 -9.02
N SER A 134 5.95 8.50 -8.01
CA SER A 134 5.31 9.81 -7.86
C SER A 134 5.70 10.77 -8.98
N VAL A 135 6.97 10.75 -9.41
CA VAL A 135 7.46 11.57 -10.52
C VAL A 135 6.83 11.14 -11.84
N HIS A 136 6.75 9.83 -12.12
CA HIS A 136 6.08 9.33 -13.31
C HIS A 136 4.59 9.67 -13.33
N LEU A 137 3.90 9.50 -12.19
CA LEU A 137 2.49 9.86 -12.06
C LEU A 137 2.27 11.36 -12.26
N LEU A 138 3.11 12.20 -11.65
CA LEU A 138 3.07 13.65 -11.84
C LEU A 138 3.30 14.03 -13.30
N HIS A 139 4.26 13.40 -13.97
CA HIS A 139 4.53 13.63 -15.39
C HIS A 139 3.31 13.28 -16.26
N MET A 140 2.69 12.13 -16.02
CA MET A 140 1.47 11.72 -16.71
C MET A 140 0.33 12.73 -16.49
N HIS A 141 0.12 13.17 -15.24
CA HIS A 141 -0.89 14.20 -14.94
C HIS A 141 -0.59 15.52 -15.63
N ALA A 142 0.67 15.97 -15.64
CA ALA A 142 1.08 17.19 -16.32
C ALA A 142 0.82 17.11 -17.83
N MET A 143 1.15 15.98 -18.47
CA MET A 143 0.86 15.76 -19.89
C MET A 143 -0.63 15.76 -20.20
N VAL A 144 -1.45 15.10 -19.37
CA VAL A 144 -2.91 15.06 -19.54
C VAL A 144 -3.50 16.45 -19.39
N LEU A 145 -3.09 17.21 -18.37
CA LEU A 145 -3.55 18.57 -18.14
C LEU A 145 -3.12 19.52 -19.26
N GLU A 146 -1.90 19.40 -19.77
CA GLU A 146 -1.42 20.20 -20.89
C GLU A 146 -2.22 19.92 -22.17
N ASN A 147 -2.47 18.65 -22.47
CA ASN A 147 -3.28 18.25 -23.62
C ASN A 147 -4.73 18.73 -23.49
N ALA A 148 -5.34 18.59 -22.31
CA ALA A 148 -6.68 19.09 -22.03
C ALA A 148 -6.75 20.62 -22.19
N ARG A 149 -5.76 21.36 -21.68
CA ARG A 149 -5.65 22.81 -21.84
C ARG A 149 -5.52 23.21 -23.30
N LYS A 150 -4.69 22.53 -24.09
CA LYS A 150 -4.53 22.80 -25.53
C LYS A 150 -5.83 22.58 -26.30
N GLN A 151 -6.54 21.49 -26.03
CA GLN A 151 -7.83 21.20 -26.65
C GLN A 151 -8.88 22.25 -26.30
N TYR A 152 -9.01 22.60 -25.01
CA TYR A 152 -9.94 23.62 -24.54
C TYR A 152 -9.64 25.00 -25.14
N SER A 153 -8.37 25.40 -25.14
CA SER A 153 -7.93 26.66 -25.76
C SER A 153 -8.22 26.67 -27.27
N ARG A 154 -7.98 25.56 -27.98
CA ARG A 154 -8.28 25.46 -29.41
C ARG A 154 -9.78 25.58 -29.67
N GLN A 155 -10.63 24.93 -28.88
CA GLN A 155 -12.08 25.05 -29.02
C GLN A 155 -12.57 26.47 -28.74
N LEU A 156 -12.04 27.12 -27.69
CA LEU A 156 -12.34 28.53 -27.40
C LEU A 156 -11.88 29.45 -28.54
N TRP A 157 -10.68 29.27 -29.07
CA TRP A 157 -10.18 30.07 -30.19
C TRP A 157 -11.01 29.85 -31.46
N MET A 158 -11.38 28.61 -31.79
CA MET A 158 -12.26 28.34 -32.92
C MET A 158 -13.62 29.00 -32.73
N GLY A 159 -14.23 28.90 -31.55
CA GLY A 159 -15.51 29.58 -31.24
C GLY A 159 -15.42 31.10 -31.33
N ARG A 160 -14.36 31.70 -30.78
CA ARG A 160 -14.14 33.17 -30.84
C ARG A 160 -13.89 33.65 -32.27
N SER A 161 -13.12 32.89 -33.06
CA SER A 161 -12.90 33.22 -34.48
C SER A 161 -14.20 33.12 -35.28
N LEU A 162 -15.05 32.11 -35.01
CA LEU A 162 -16.33 31.93 -35.71
C LEU A 162 -17.32 33.07 -35.39
N VAL A 163 -17.43 33.46 -34.11
CA VAL A 163 -18.20 34.64 -33.70
C VAL A 163 -17.63 35.92 -34.29
N GLY A 164 -16.31 36.12 -34.24
CA GLY A 164 -15.65 37.30 -34.79
C GLY A 164 -15.83 37.46 -36.30
N LEU A 165 -15.78 36.35 -37.04
CA LEU A 165 -16.00 36.32 -38.49
C LEU A 165 -17.47 36.63 -38.83
N GLY A 166 -18.42 36.13 -38.03
CA GLY A 166 -19.84 36.51 -38.12
C GLY A 166 -20.09 38.01 -37.89
N VAL A 167 -19.45 38.60 -36.88
CA VAL A 167 -19.56 40.05 -36.62
C VAL A 167 -18.96 40.88 -37.76
N LEU A 168 -17.78 40.51 -38.26
CA LEU A 168 -17.15 41.17 -39.41
C LEU A 168 -18.01 41.09 -40.68
N ALA A 169 -18.57 39.91 -40.98
CA ALA A 169 -19.47 39.73 -42.10
C ALA A 169 -20.74 40.59 -41.97
N GLY A 170 -21.33 40.65 -40.77
CA GLY A 170 -22.48 41.51 -40.47
C GLY A 170 -22.18 42.99 -40.66
N VAL A 171 -21.05 43.49 -40.15
CA VAL A 171 -20.63 44.89 -40.31
C VAL A 171 -20.34 45.23 -41.78
N ALA A 172 -19.66 44.34 -42.51
CA ALA A 172 -19.39 44.53 -43.94
C ALA A 172 -20.69 44.54 -44.76
N GLY A 173 -21.65 43.66 -44.42
CA GLY A 173 -22.98 43.64 -45.02
C GLY A 173 -23.71 44.97 -44.85
N VAL A 174 -23.76 45.51 -43.62
CA VAL A 174 -24.38 46.82 -43.34
C VAL A 174 -23.62 47.97 -44.02
N ALA A 175 -22.28 47.96 -44.03
CA ALA A 175 -21.51 49.01 -44.71
C ALA A 175 -21.74 49.01 -46.22
N SER A 176 -21.90 47.82 -46.83
CA SER A 176 -22.20 47.68 -48.25
C SER A 176 -23.61 48.18 -48.60
N THR A 177 -24.62 47.92 -47.77
CA THR A 177 -25.98 48.43 -48.01
C THR A 177 -26.05 49.95 -47.88
N VAL A 178 -25.30 50.54 -46.94
CA VAL A 178 -25.20 52.01 -46.79
C VAL A 178 -24.45 52.66 -47.95
N SER A 179 -23.36 52.05 -48.43
CA SER A 179 -22.52 52.62 -49.50
C SER A 179 -23.16 52.49 -50.89
N PHE A 180 -23.92 51.42 -51.13
CA PHE A 180 -24.59 51.16 -52.43
C PHE A 180 -26.10 51.48 -52.42
N GLY A 181 -26.66 51.98 -51.31
CA GLY A 181 -28.06 52.44 -51.23
C GLY A 181 -29.12 51.34 -51.33
N LEU A 182 -28.78 50.09 -50.94
CA LEU A 182 -29.67 48.93 -51.03
C LEU A 182 -30.59 48.79 -49.79
N PRO A 183 -31.82 48.28 -49.93
CA PRO A 183 -32.75 48.14 -48.81
C PRO A 183 -32.24 47.13 -47.77
N LEU A 184 -32.35 47.50 -46.48
CA LEU A 184 -31.85 46.75 -45.32
C LEU A 184 -32.33 45.29 -45.23
N ASN A 185 -33.47 44.95 -45.86
CA ASN A 185 -34.01 43.60 -45.90
C ASN A 185 -33.11 42.58 -46.63
N VAL A 186 -32.20 43.04 -47.50
CA VAL A 186 -31.27 42.14 -48.23
C VAL A 186 -30.08 41.73 -47.35
N ALA A 187 -29.65 42.59 -46.41
CA ALA A 187 -28.54 42.29 -45.51
C ALA A 187 -28.87 41.20 -44.47
N GLY A 188 -30.13 41.13 -44.02
CA GLY A 188 -30.58 40.13 -43.05
C GLY A 188 -30.59 38.69 -43.57
N GLY A 189 -30.61 38.48 -44.89
CA GLY A 189 -30.63 37.15 -45.51
C GLY A 189 -29.27 36.47 -45.65
N MET A 190 -28.17 37.21 -45.50
CA MET A 190 -26.80 36.67 -45.64
C MET A 190 -26.14 36.28 -44.30
N ALA A 191 -26.80 36.53 -43.18
CA ALA A 191 -26.27 36.30 -41.82
C ALA A 191 -26.95 35.12 -41.08
N ALA A 192 -27.73 34.29 -41.78
CA ALA A 192 -28.36 33.07 -41.25
C ALA A 192 -27.54 31.82 -41.59
#